data_AF-A0A7S2NUE9-F1
#
_entry.id   AF-A0A7S2NUE9-F1
#
_cell.length_a   1.000
_cell.length_b   1.000
_cell.length_c   1.000
_cell.angle_alpha   90.00
_cell.angle_beta   90.00
_cell.angle_gamma   90.00
#
_symmetry.space_group_name_H-M   'P 1'
#
loop_
_entity.id
_entity.type
_entity.pdbx_description
1 polymer ?
#
loop_
_entity_poly.entity_id
_entity_poly.type
_entity_poly.pdbx_seq_one_letter_code
_entity_poly.pdbx_strand_id
1 'polypeptide(L)'
;MRKRVPVVPVYVFGCSDYFLTSTVFYNVRHTLMKKFGICIPLCRGLYNSMCPLPIKTTIVFGEPMELFDIMGEEKRQPTEEELSAAHDKFCVALRDLFDKHKTRLGYADRTLTIK
;
A
#
# COMPACT_ATOMS: atom_id res chain seq x y z
N MET A 1 0.86 -20.44 11.10
CA MET A 1 -0.27 -19.50 10.96
C MET A 1 -1.57 -20.30 11.04
N ARG A 2 -2.59 -19.81 11.75
CA ARG A 2 -3.92 -20.46 11.75
C ARG A 2 -4.59 -20.25 10.39
N LYS A 3 -5.23 -21.29 9.85
CA LYS A 3 -6.09 -21.19 8.65
C LYS A 3 -7.45 -20.62 9.08
N ARG A 4 -8.18 -19.99 8.15
CA ARG A 4 -9.52 -19.42 8.40
C ARG A 4 -9.57 -18.28 9.43
N VAL A 5 -8.68 -17.30 9.28
CA VAL A 5 -8.65 -16.10 10.13
C VAL A 5 -9.07 -14.87 9.31
N PRO A 6 -10.15 -14.15 9.67
CA PRO A 6 -10.63 -13.01 8.90
C PRO A 6 -9.52 -12.01 8.60
N VAL A 7 -9.48 -11.56 7.34
CA VAL A 7 -8.48 -10.63 6.85
C VAL A 7 -9.05 -9.22 6.94
N VAL A 8 -8.38 -8.34 7.68
CA VAL A 8 -8.80 -6.94 7.83
C VAL A 8 -8.02 -6.08 6.84
N PRO A 9 -8.66 -5.32 5.94
CA PRO A 9 -7.98 -4.35 5.10
C PRO A 9 -7.54 -3.16 5.97
N VAL A 10 -6.26 -2.79 5.85
CA VAL A 10 -5.65 -1.71 6.63
C VAL A 10 -4.97 -0.75 5.68
N TYR A 11 -5.23 0.55 5.85
CA TYR A 11 -4.57 1.60 5.07
C TYR A 11 -3.95 2.64 6.00
N VAL A 12 -2.79 3.17 5.59
CA VAL A 12 -2.00 4.12 6.38
C VAL A 12 -1.85 5.43 5.59
N PHE A 13 -2.56 6.45 6.03
CA PHE A 13 -2.44 7.81 5.49
C PHE A 13 -1.23 8.53 6.10
N GLY A 14 -0.50 9.32 5.32
CA GLY A 14 0.66 10.11 5.78
C GLY A 14 2.02 9.46 5.58
N CYS A 15 2.08 8.15 5.36
CA CYS A 15 3.35 7.42 5.21
C CYS A 15 4.18 7.91 4.00
N SER A 16 3.53 8.27 2.90
CA SER A 16 4.19 8.78 1.69
C SER A 16 4.79 10.18 1.86
N ASP A 17 4.32 10.95 2.83
CA ASP A 17 4.70 12.37 2.99
C ASP A 17 5.88 12.54 3.96
N TYR A 18 6.43 11.45 4.53
CA TYR A 18 7.59 11.50 5.43
C TYR A 18 8.85 12.07 4.79
N PHE A 19 8.98 11.98 3.47
CA PHE A 19 10.16 12.42 2.75
C PHE A 19 9.77 13.20 1.51
N LEU A 20 10.45 14.32 1.29
CA LEU A 20 10.39 15.07 0.03
C LEU A 20 11.26 14.37 -1.00
N THR A 21 10.63 13.71 -1.96
CA THR A 21 11.34 13.08 -3.07
C THR A 21 11.74 14.11 -4.12
N SER A 22 13.01 14.14 -4.49
CA SER A 22 13.48 14.96 -5.60
C SER A 22 13.29 14.23 -6.93
N THR A 23 12.77 14.93 -7.95
CA THR A 23 12.66 14.42 -9.33
C THR A 23 13.92 14.68 -10.15
N VAL A 24 14.93 15.33 -9.56
CA VAL A 24 16.21 15.65 -10.21
C VAL A 24 16.86 14.37 -10.76
N PHE A 25 17.24 14.39 -12.03
CA PHE A 25 17.84 13.28 -12.78
C PHE A 25 17.11 11.93 -12.63
N TYR A 26 15.77 11.93 -12.53
CA TYR A 26 15.00 10.69 -12.36
C TYR A 26 15.33 9.64 -13.43
N ASN A 27 15.39 10.03 -14.71
CA ASN A 27 15.68 9.11 -15.82
C ASN A 27 17.07 8.46 -15.71
N VAL A 28 18.08 9.23 -15.29
CA VAL A 28 19.46 8.73 -15.10
C VAL A 28 19.50 7.73 -13.95
N ARG A 29 18.92 8.10 -12.80
CA ARG A 29 18.83 7.22 -11.63
C ARG A 29 18.06 5.94 -11.91
N HIS A 30 16.93 6.05 -12.61
CA HIS A 30 16.11 4.92 -12.99
C HIS A 30 16.83 3.99 -13.98
N THR A 31 17.63 4.55 -14.90
CA THR A 31 18.48 3.77 -15.81
C THR A 31 19.62 3.08 -15.07
N LEU A 32 20.27 3.77 -14.14
CA LEU A 32 21.29 3.18 -13.26
C LEU A 32 20.73 2.04 -12.42
N MET A 33 19.54 2.22 -11.84
CA MET A 33 18.82 1.18 -11.10
C MET A 33 18.56 -0.04 -11.99
N LYS A 34 18.02 0.15 -13.21
CA LYS A 34 17.71 -0.96 -14.12
C LYS A 34 18.94 -1.70 -14.63
N LYS A 35 20.05 -1.00 -14.89
CA LYS A 35 21.26 -1.59 -15.50
C LYS A 35 22.24 -2.15 -14.46
N PHE A 36 22.39 -1.47 -13.33
CA PHE A 36 23.44 -1.77 -12.34
C PHE A 36 22.89 -2.15 -10.97
N GLY A 37 21.57 -2.06 -10.74
CA GLY A 37 20.96 -2.33 -9.43
C GLY A 37 21.25 -1.27 -8.37
N ILE A 38 21.86 -0.13 -8.75
CA ILE A 38 22.22 0.94 -7.81
C ILE A 38 21.03 1.87 -7.62
N CYS A 39 20.51 1.91 -6.38
CA CYS A 39 19.47 2.86 -5.98
C CYS A 39 20.12 4.06 -5.27
N ILE A 40 19.95 5.26 -5.84
CA ILE A 40 20.38 6.52 -5.22
C ILE A 40 19.14 7.24 -4.68
N PRO A 41 18.80 7.10 -3.39
CA PRO A 41 17.64 7.76 -2.80
C PRO A 41 17.92 9.25 -2.66
N LEU A 42 17.37 10.05 -3.57
CA LEU A 42 17.34 11.50 -3.44
C LEU A 42 16.04 11.90 -2.73
N CYS A 43 16.01 11.66 -1.43
CA CYS A 43 14.95 12.12 -0.54
C CYS A 43 15.53 13.14 0.45
N ARG A 44 14.70 14.08 0.88
CA ARG A 44 15.03 15.06 1.92
C ARG A 44 13.95 15.03 2.99
N GLY A 45 14.35 15.04 4.24
CA GLY A 45 13.46 15.17 5.37
C GLY A 45 13.86 16.35 6.25
N LEU A 46 13.81 16.18 7.58
CA LEU A 46 14.02 17.26 8.54
C LEU A 46 15.42 17.88 8.36
N TYR A 47 15.51 19.21 8.25
CA TYR A 47 16.77 19.95 8.03
C TYR A 47 17.61 19.47 6.82
N ASN A 48 16.97 19.05 5.72
CA ASN A 48 17.64 18.46 4.56
C ASN A 48 18.42 17.15 4.85
N SER A 49 18.14 16.49 5.98
CA SER A 49 18.74 15.21 6.33
C SER A 49 17.91 14.02 5.81
N MET A 50 18.37 12.80 6.11
CA MET A 50 17.64 11.56 5.87
C MET A 50 16.63 11.23 7.00
N CYS A 51 16.38 12.16 7.93
CA CYS A 51 15.43 11.97 9.03
C CYS A 51 13.98 12.27 8.56
N PRO A 52 12.98 11.41 8.85
CA PRO A 52 11.59 11.64 8.46
C PRO A 52 11.04 12.99 8.92
N LEU A 53 10.16 13.58 8.11
CA LEU A 53 9.36 14.74 8.51
C LEU A 53 8.34 14.34 9.57
N PRO A 54 8.03 15.22 10.54
CA PRO A 54 7.03 14.98 11.58
C PRO A 54 5.60 15.08 11.03
N ILE A 55 5.23 14.18 10.12
CA ILE A 55 3.91 14.11 9.50
C ILE A 55 2.98 13.23 10.37
N LYS A 56 1.73 13.69 10.53
CA LYS A 56 0.71 12.91 11.22
C LYS A 56 0.28 11.73 10.37
N THR A 57 0.58 10.52 10.86
CA THR A 57 0.16 9.27 10.23
C THR A 57 -1.11 8.75 10.88
N THR A 58 -2.12 8.42 10.07
CA THR A 58 -3.39 7.86 10.54
C THR A 58 -3.61 6.49 9.93
N ILE A 59 -3.73 5.49 10.80
CA ILE A 59 -4.03 4.11 10.40
C ILE A 59 -5.55 3.94 10.47
N VAL A 60 -6.14 3.43 9.39
CA VAL A 60 -7.56 3.08 9.32
C VAL A 60 -7.71 1.58 9.14
N PHE A 61 -8.64 1.01 9.88
CA PHE A 61 -9.00 -0.40 9.82
C PHE A 61 -10.37 -0.52 9.17
N GLY A 62 -10.48 -1.36 8.15
CA GLY A 62 -11.76 -1.72 7.56
C GLY A 62 -12.44 -2.86 8.30
N GLU A 63 -13.49 -3.38 7.69
CA GLU A 63 -14.25 -4.49 8.24
C GLU A 63 -13.51 -5.82 8.03
N PRO A 64 -13.54 -6.74 9.02
CA PRO A 64 -12.96 -8.07 8.85
C PRO A 64 -13.64 -8.82 7.70
N MET A 65 -12.84 -9.35 6.78
CA MET A 65 -13.32 -10.10 5.63
C MET A 65 -13.06 -11.60 5.79
N GLU A 66 -14.13 -12.38 5.72
CA GLU A 66 -14.06 -13.83 5.55
C GLU A 66 -13.76 -14.13 4.08
N LEU A 67 -12.52 -14.53 3.77
CA LEU A 67 -12.10 -14.93 2.42
C LEU A 67 -12.19 -16.45 2.21
N PHE A 68 -12.53 -17.21 3.26
CA PHE A 68 -12.53 -18.67 3.26
C PHE A 68 -13.68 -19.28 2.46
N ASP A 69 -14.79 -18.55 2.33
CA ASP A 69 -15.90 -18.95 1.47
C ASP A 69 -15.47 -19.02 -0.01
N ILE A 70 -14.40 -18.32 -0.37
CA ILE A 70 -13.86 -18.22 -1.73
C ILE A 70 -12.74 -19.25 -1.95
N MET A 71 -12.06 -19.69 -0.89
CA MET A 71 -10.80 -20.46 -0.96
C MET A 71 -10.97 -21.97 -0.71
N GLY A 72 -12.18 -22.50 -0.81
CA GLY A 72 -12.45 -23.94 -0.74
C GLY A 72 -12.12 -24.63 0.60
N GLU A 73 -12.14 -25.96 0.59
CA GLU A 73 -11.93 -26.79 1.79
C GLU A 73 -10.51 -26.71 2.39
N GLU A 74 -10.43 -26.89 3.71
CA GLU A 74 -9.24 -26.69 4.57
C GLU A 74 -7.95 -27.42 4.13
N LYS A 75 -8.09 -28.48 3.33
CA LYS A 75 -7.01 -29.40 2.95
C LYS A 75 -6.39 -29.14 1.57
N ARG A 76 -6.99 -28.30 0.72
CA ARG A 76 -6.46 -28.01 -0.61
C ARG A 76 -5.64 -26.71 -0.57
N GLN A 77 -4.58 -26.64 -1.40
CA GLN A 77 -4.01 -25.33 -1.73
C GLN A 77 -5.04 -24.58 -2.59
N PRO A 78 -5.32 -23.30 -2.28
CA PRO A 78 -6.23 -22.49 -3.08
C PRO A 78 -5.74 -22.48 -4.53
N THR A 79 -6.67 -22.56 -5.48
CA THR A 79 -6.32 -22.39 -6.89
C THR A 79 -5.88 -20.95 -7.14
N GLU A 80 -5.12 -20.71 -8.21
CA GLU A 80 -4.73 -19.34 -8.59
C GLU A 80 -5.97 -18.46 -8.85
N GLU A 81 -7.05 -19.05 -9.37
CA GLU A 81 -8.32 -18.38 -9.62
C GLU A 81 -9.00 -17.94 -8.32
N GLU A 82 -9.09 -18.82 -7.32
CA GLU A 82 -9.65 -18.51 -5.99
C GLU A 82 -8.82 -17.44 -5.28
N LEU A 83 -7.49 -17.52 -5.40
CA LEU A 83 -6.57 -16.53 -4.84
C LEU A 83 -6.73 -15.16 -5.53
N SER A 84 -6.82 -15.13 -6.85
CA SER A 84 -7.05 -13.90 -7.61
C SER A 84 -8.37 -13.26 -7.21
N ALA A 85 -9.45 -14.04 -7.13
CA ALA A 85 -10.76 -13.54 -6.73
C ALA A 85 -10.76 -12.97 -5.30
N ALA A 86 -10.07 -13.64 -4.36
CA ALA A 86 -9.90 -13.15 -3.00
C ALA A 86 -9.05 -11.86 -2.95
N HIS A 87 -8.00 -11.77 -3.75
CA HIS A 87 -7.15 -10.59 -3.89
C HIS A 87 -7.93 -9.40 -4.47
N ASP A 88 -8.74 -9.62 -5.50
CA ASP A 88 -9.58 -8.59 -6.11
C ASP A 88 -10.59 -8.04 -5.11
N LYS A 89 -11.25 -8.92 -4.34
CA LYS A 89 -12.16 -8.52 -3.26
C LYS A 89 -11.46 -7.67 -2.20
N PHE A 90 -10.25 -8.05 -1.78
CA PHE A 90 -9.43 -7.27 -0.86
C PHE A 90 -9.06 -5.91 -1.43
N CYS A 91 -8.69 -5.85 -2.72
CA CYS A 91 -8.30 -4.61 -3.38
C CYS A 91 -9.48 -3.64 -3.52
N VAL A 92 -10.69 -4.14 -3.78
CA VAL A 92 -11.92 -3.33 -3.76
C VAL A 92 -12.17 -2.77 -2.36
N ALA A 93 -12.17 -3.61 -1.33
CA ALA A 93 -12.38 -3.16 0.05
C ALA A 93 -11.33 -2.13 0.50
N LEU A 94 -10.08 -2.26 0.06
CA LEU A 94 -9.02 -1.30 0.36
C LEU A 94 -9.23 0.04 -0.34
N ARG A 95 -9.68 0.04 -1.60
CA ARG A 95 -10.04 1.27 -2.35
C ARG A 95 -11.23 1.98 -1.70
N ASP A 96 -12.27 1.24 -1.32
CA ASP A 96 -13.43 1.80 -0.62
C ASP A 96 -13.05 2.41 0.73
N LEU A 97 -12.19 1.72 1.50
CA LEU A 97 -11.66 2.24 2.77
C LEU A 97 -10.87 3.54 2.58
N PHE A 98 -10.07 3.61 1.50
CA PHE A 98 -9.35 4.82 1.14
C PHE A 98 -10.31 5.96 0.78
N ASP A 99 -11.27 5.73 -0.12
CA ASP A 99 -12.21 6.75 -0.58
C ASP A 99 -13.11 7.28 0.54
N LYS A 100 -13.51 6.41 1.47
CA LYS A 100 -14.27 6.79 2.68
C LYS A 100 -13.51 7.76 3.59
N HIS A 101 -12.18 7.69 3.62
CA HIS A 101 -11.36 8.45 4.57
C HIS A 101 -10.50 9.54 3.94
N LYS A 102 -10.26 9.53 2.63
CA LYS A 102 -9.36 10.46 1.94
C LYS A 102 -9.76 11.93 2.15
N THR A 103 -11.03 12.28 2.03
CA THR A 103 -11.50 13.66 2.17
C THR A 103 -11.33 14.18 3.59
N ARG A 104 -11.68 13.35 4.58
CA ARG A 104 -11.55 13.69 6.01
C ARG A 104 -10.10 13.87 6.45
N LEU A 105 -9.17 13.16 5.81
CA LEU A 105 -7.75 13.16 6.16
C LEU A 105 -6.88 14.08 5.29
N GLY A 106 -7.49 14.87 4.39
CA GLY A 106 -6.78 15.86 3.58
C GLY A 106 -6.15 15.33 2.28
N TYR A 107 -6.61 14.18 1.80
CA TYR A 107 -6.11 13.49 0.60
C TYR A 107 -7.17 13.42 -0.51
N ALA A 108 -8.09 14.40 -0.57
CA ALA A 108 -9.21 14.40 -1.51
C ALA A 108 -8.78 14.39 -2.99
N ASP A 109 -7.59 14.92 -3.28
CA ASP A 109 -6.95 15.02 -4.60
C ASP A 109 -6.25 13.73 -5.04
N ARG A 110 -6.15 12.72 -4.17
CA ARG A 110 -5.40 11.49 -4.43
C ARG A 110 -6.32 10.32 -4.80
N THR A 111 -5.80 9.42 -5.62
CA THR A 111 -6.46 8.17 -6.03
C THR A 111 -5.55 6.98 -5.73
N LEU A 112 -6.13 5.92 -5.16
CA LEU A 112 -5.41 4.68 -4.87
C LEU A 112 -5.43 3.76 -6.11
N THR A 113 -4.28 3.63 -6.78
CA THR A 113 -4.09 2.68 -7.88
C THR A 113 -3.35 1.44 -7.39
N ILE A 114 -4.06 0.32 -7.34
CA ILE A 114 -3.49 -1.02 -7.09
C ILE A 114 -3.29 -1.68 -8.46
N LYS A 115 -2.06 -2.12 -8.74
CA LYS A 115 -1.63 -2.76 -9.99
C LYS A 115 -1.29 -4.21 -9.74
#